data_AF-A0A0F2Q0A0-F1
#
_entry.id   AF-A0A0F2Q0A0-F1
#
_cell.length_a   1.000
_cell.length_b   1.000
_cell.length_c   1.000
_cell.angle_alpha   90.00
_cell.angle_beta   90.00
_cell.angle_gamma   90.00
#
_symmetry.space_group_name_H-M   'P 1'
#
loop_
_entity.id
_entity.type
_entity.pdbx_description
1 polymer ?
#
loop_
_entity_poly.entity_id
_entity_poly.type
_entity_poly.pdbx_seq_one_letter_code
_entity_poly.pdbx_strand_id
1 'polypeptide(L)'
;MYCVKVPSPDIPTFTDVIIELVNQGFSDITISEIMVNGNNTLPSNVKIAVGRNKPVNASGFHEDALISFHNLNDFNISPKSKLLSFEENREIKEINHYGIRIQHETKIDNVTIYYKYFGISLKKEIQISR
;
A
#
# COMPACT_ATOMS: atom_id res chain seq x y z
N MET A 1 1.48 -38.96 35.29
CA MET A 1 0.42 -38.10 34.73
C MET A 1 1.09 -37.15 33.75
N TYR A 2 0.98 -37.39 32.44
CA TYR A 2 1.65 -36.57 31.42
C TYR A 2 0.66 -35.51 30.91
N CYS A 3 1.01 -34.24 31.08
CA CYS A 3 0.26 -33.13 30.50
C CYS A 3 0.77 -32.93 29.06
N VAL A 4 0.00 -33.40 28.08
CA VAL A 4 0.23 -33.05 26.67
C VAL A 4 -0.28 -31.64 26.48
N LYS A 5 0.64 -30.69 26.38
CA LYS A 5 0.32 -29.31 26.01
C LYS A 5 -0.05 -29.33 24.53
N VAL A 6 -1.35 -29.43 24.25
CA VAL A 6 -1.88 -29.28 22.89
C VAL A 6 -1.50 -27.86 22.44
N PRO A 7 -0.78 -27.68 21.31
CA PRO A 7 -0.52 -26.34 20.80
C PRO A 7 -1.87 -25.66 20.55
N SER A 8 -2.04 -24.47 21.13
CA SER A 8 -3.20 -23.62 20.86
C SER A 8 -3.35 -23.49 19.34
N PRO A 9 -4.53 -23.68 18.74
CA PRO A 9 -4.72 -23.36 17.34
C PRO A 9 -4.27 -21.91 17.13
N ASP A 10 -3.36 -21.70 16.18
CA ASP A 10 -2.87 -20.38 15.81
C ASP A 10 -4.07 -19.49 15.51
N ILE A 11 -4.33 -18.52 16.39
CA ILE A 11 -5.36 -17.52 16.16
C ILE A 11 -4.93 -16.78 14.87
N PRO A 12 -5.77 -16.75 13.81
CA PRO A 12 -5.41 -16.04 12.58
C PRO A 12 -5.09 -14.59 12.95
N THR A 13 -3.83 -14.21 12.77
CA THR A 13 -3.37 -12.87 13.09
C THR A 13 -3.71 -11.97 11.91
N PHE A 14 -4.79 -11.20 12.09
CA PHE A 14 -5.11 -10.10 11.20
C PHE A 14 -3.87 -9.22 11.00
N THR A 15 -3.48 -9.05 9.75
CA THR A 15 -2.29 -8.31 9.35
C THR A 15 -2.71 -7.07 8.57
N ASP A 16 -2.18 -5.94 8.98
CA ASP A 16 -2.33 -4.64 8.32
C ASP A 16 -0.93 -4.16 7.93
N VAL A 17 -0.71 -3.83 6.67
CA VAL A 17 0.58 -3.32 6.17
C VAL A 17 0.35 -2.12 5.26
N ILE A 18 1.26 -1.15 5.33
CA ILE A 18 1.30 -0.01 4.42
C ILE A 18 2.60 -0.09 3.64
N ILE A 19 2.49 -0.16 2.31
CA ILE A 19 3.63 -0.14 1.38
C ILE A 19 3.69 1.24 0.75
N GLU A 20 4.81 1.94 0.91
CA GLU A 20 5.04 3.22 0.24
C GLU A 20 5.28 3.00 -1.27
N LEU A 21 4.70 3.87 -2.09
CA LEU A 21 4.78 3.82 -3.54
C LEU A 21 5.49 5.07 -4.06
N VAL A 22 6.51 4.85 -4.90
CA VAL A 22 7.21 5.92 -5.59
C VAL A 22 7.21 5.62 -7.09
N ASN A 23 6.53 6.46 -7.86
CA ASN A 23 6.55 6.40 -9.31
C ASN A 23 7.78 7.15 -9.85
N GLN A 24 8.81 6.41 -10.26
CA GLN A 24 10.02 6.95 -10.90
C GLN A 24 9.89 7.14 -12.41
N GLY A 25 8.73 6.81 -12.99
CA GLY A 25 8.43 7.05 -14.41
C GLY A 25 8.19 8.52 -14.72
N PHE A 26 7.73 8.78 -15.94
CA PHE A 26 7.43 10.14 -16.44
C PHE A 26 5.93 10.36 -16.69
N SER A 27 5.10 9.38 -16.36
CA SER A 27 3.63 9.46 -16.47
C SER A 27 2.97 8.78 -15.29
N ASP A 28 1.68 9.08 -15.10
CA ASP A 28 0.89 8.51 -14.02
C ASP A 28 0.76 6.99 -14.17
N ILE A 29 0.71 6.27 -13.04
CA ILE A 29 0.32 4.86 -12.99
C ILE A 29 -1.03 4.70 -12.30
N THR A 30 -1.79 3.69 -12.70
CA THR A 30 -3.04 3.29 -12.05
C THR A 30 -2.85 1.90 -11.47
N ILE A 31 -3.12 1.72 -10.17
CA ILE A 31 -3.13 0.39 -9.55
C ILE A 31 -4.41 -0.32 -9.95
N SER A 32 -4.30 -1.50 -10.55
CA SER A 32 -5.46 -2.28 -10.97
C SER A 32 -5.85 -3.35 -9.96
N GLU A 33 -4.87 -4.02 -9.35
CA GLU A 33 -5.13 -5.15 -8.46
C GLU A 33 -3.96 -5.37 -7.49
N ILE A 34 -4.28 -5.91 -6.31
CA ILE A 34 -3.32 -6.30 -5.28
C ILE A 34 -3.61 -7.73 -4.85
N MET A 35 -2.56 -8.54 -4.78
CA MET A 35 -2.62 -9.91 -4.28
C MET A 35 -1.60 -10.10 -3.16
N VAL A 36 -1.91 -10.99 -2.23
CA VAL A 36 -1.05 -11.32 -1.08
C VAL A 36 -0.63 -12.78 -1.13
N ASN A 37 0.55 -13.11 -0.60
CA ASN A 37 1.05 -14.48 -0.45
C ASN A 37 1.02 -15.29 -1.77
N GLY A 38 1.33 -14.64 -2.89
CA GLY A 38 1.29 -15.22 -4.24
C GLY A 38 0.24 -14.58 -5.15
N ASN A 39 -0.13 -15.28 -6.23
CA ASN A 39 -0.96 -14.74 -7.31
C ASN A 39 -2.45 -15.15 -7.26
N ASN A 40 -2.92 -15.71 -6.15
CA ASN A 40 -4.29 -16.25 -6.06
C ASN A 40 -5.06 -15.86 -4.80
N THR A 41 -4.47 -15.05 -3.91
CA THR A 41 -5.12 -14.67 -2.65
C THR A 41 -5.41 -13.17 -2.66
N LEU A 42 -6.70 -12.85 -2.56
CA LEU A 42 -7.13 -11.47 -2.42
C LEU A 42 -7.01 -11.03 -0.95
N PRO A 43 -6.49 -9.83 -0.68
CA PRO A 43 -6.57 -9.23 0.64
C PRO A 43 -8.03 -8.94 1.02
N SER A 44 -8.30 -8.88 2.32
CA SER A 44 -9.63 -8.59 2.86
C SER A 44 -10.05 -7.15 2.59
N ASN A 45 -9.09 -6.21 2.53
CA ASN A 45 -9.34 -4.82 2.16
C ASN A 45 -8.06 -4.17 1.62
N VAL A 46 -8.24 -3.25 0.67
CA VAL A 46 -7.14 -2.47 0.06
C VAL A 46 -7.57 -1.04 -0.11
N LYS A 47 -6.70 -0.11 0.28
CA LYS A 47 -6.88 1.32 0.09
C LYS A 47 -5.60 1.98 -0.39
N ILE A 48 -5.73 3.02 -1.23
CA ILE A 48 -4.63 3.93 -1.52
C ILE A 48 -4.54 4.92 -0.36
N ALA A 49 -3.38 4.94 0.29
CA ALA A 49 -3.02 5.97 1.25
C ALA A 49 -2.40 7.16 0.50
N VAL A 50 -2.92 8.35 0.76
CA VAL A 50 -2.53 9.59 0.11
C VAL A 50 -2.10 10.57 1.19
N GLY A 51 -0.80 10.87 1.25
CA GLY A 51 -0.19 11.78 2.21
C GLY A 51 0.07 13.15 1.62
N ARG A 52 -0.31 14.20 2.36
CA ARG A 52 -0.04 15.61 2.05
C ARG A 52 1.05 16.14 2.97
N ASN A 53 2.24 16.38 2.42
CA ASN A 53 3.43 16.80 3.18
C ASN A 53 3.87 15.85 4.31
N LYS A 54 3.38 14.61 4.30
CA LYS A 54 3.71 13.59 5.29
C LYS A 54 3.81 12.20 4.63
N PRO A 55 4.90 11.46 4.87
CA PRO A 55 5.02 10.07 4.44
C PRO A 55 3.89 9.21 5.01
N VAL A 56 3.29 8.37 4.18
CA VAL A 56 2.15 7.51 4.56
C VAL A 56 2.52 6.44 5.59
N ASN A 57 3.81 6.09 5.70
CA ASN A 57 4.33 5.19 6.72
C ASN A 57 4.50 5.87 8.10
N ALA A 58 4.47 7.21 8.17
CA ALA A 58 4.75 7.97 9.39
C ALA A 58 3.53 8.16 10.31
N SER A 59 2.29 7.93 9.84
CA SER A 59 1.09 7.98 10.68
C SER A 59 0.69 6.63 11.27
N GLY A 60 1.29 5.53 10.81
CA GLY A 60 0.77 4.20 11.07
C GLY A 60 -0.63 4.00 10.50
N PHE A 61 -1.43 3.14 11.14
CA PHE A 61 -2.75 2.68 10.66
C PHE A 61 -3.93 3.59 11.05
N HIS A 62 -3.68 4.73 11.70
CA HIS A 62 -4.72 5.65 12.17
C HIS A 62 -4.95 6.79 11.20
N GLU A 63 -6.15 7.36 11.24
CA GLU A 63 -6.50 8.56 10.49
C GLU A 63 -5.65 9.74 10.96
N ASP A 64 -4.93 10.36 10.03
CA ASP A 64 -4.16 11.58 10.23
C ASP A 64 -4.82 12.66 9.34
N ALA A 65 -4.93 13.90 9.83
CA ALA A 65 -5.50 14.99 9.04
C ALA A 65 -4.77 15.18 7.69
N LEU A 66 -3.51 14.73 7.60
CA LEU A 66 -2.67 14.82 6.41
C LEU A 66 -2.65 13.53 5.57
N ILE A 67 -3.27 12.43 6.01
CA ILE A 67 -3.31 11.16 5.27
C ILE A 67 -4.75 10.69 5.09
N SER A 68 -5.11 10.43 3.84
CA SER A 68 -6.45 9.99 3.47
C SER A 68 -6.41 8.64 2.76
N PHE A 69 -7.44 7.81 2.96
CA PHE A 69 -7.54 6.47 2.40
C PHE A 69 -8.68 6.41 1.38
N HIS A 70 -8.38 5.94 0.18
CA HIS A 70 -9.29 5.92 -0.96
C HIS A 70 -9.34 4.55 -1.62
N ASN A 71 -10.32 4.28 -2.47
CA ASN A 71 -10.31 3.03 -3.25
C ASN A 71 -9.20 3.05 -4.30
N LEU A 72 -8.75 1.87 -4.75
CA LEU A 72 -7.69 1.74 -5.75
C LEU A 72 -7.96 2.52 -7.05
N ASN A 73 -9.22 2.60 -7.46
CA ASN A 73 -9.62 3.24 -8.71
C ASN A 73 -9.82 4.75 -8.61
N ASP A 74 -9.75 5.32 -7.40
CA ASP A 74 -10.06 6.74 -7.17
C ASP A 74 -8.83 7.63 -7.41
N PHE A 75 -7.61 7.06 -7.42
CA PHE A 75 -6.36 7.81 -7.52
C PHE A 75 -5.36 7.19 -8.50
N ASN A 76 -4.72 8.07 -9.26
CA ASN A 76 -3.49 7.76 -9.99
C ASN A 76 -2.27 8.16 -9.16
N ILE A 77 -1.17 7.43 -9.31
CA ILE A 77 0.10 7.73 -8.63
C ILE A 77 0.96 8.54 -9.61
N SER A 78 1.09 9.83 -9.31
CA SER A 78 1.87 10.76 -10.13
C SER A 78 3.39 10.51 -10.05
N PRO A 79 4.14 10.78 -11.13
CA PRO A 79 5.60 10.78 -11.13
C PRO A 79 6.21 11.63 -10.03
N LYS A 80 7.30 11.16 -9.41
CA LYS A 80 8.04 11.94 -8.40
C LYS A 80 8.52 13.30 -8.92
N SER A 81 8.93 13.38 -10.19
CA SER A 81 9.37 14.63 -10.82
C SER A 81 8.25 15.68 -10.86
N LYS A 82 7.02 15.26 -11.12
CA LYS A 82 5.83 16.12 -11.09
C LYS A 82 5.63 16.66 -9.68
N LEU A 83 5.84 15.86 -8.64
CA LEU A 83 5.70 16.27 -7.23
C LEU A 83 6.76 17.31 -6.79
N LEU A 84 8.04 17.09 -7.16
CA LEU A 84 9.14 18.01 -6.81
C LEU A 84 8.98 19.40 -7.42
N SER A 85 8.35 19.49 -8.60
CA SER A 85 8.06 20.75 -9.29
C SER A 85 7.14 21.67 -8.48
N PHE A 86 6.32 21.09 -7.60
CA PHE A 86 5.36 21.83 -6.79
C PHE A 86 5.84 22.12 -5.37
N GLU A 87 6.82 21.37 -4.84
CA GLU A 87 7.40 21.62 -3.51
C GLU A 87 8.06 23.01 -3.37
N GLU A 88 8.40 23.66 -4.48
CA GLU A 88 8.90 25.04 -4.53
C GLU A 88 7.79 26.09 -4.27
N ASN A 89 6.50 25.73 -4.40
CA ASN A 89 5.33 26.59 -4.23
C ASN A 89 4.41 26.10 -3.09
N ARG A 90 4.97 25.96 -1.88
CA ARG A 90 4.30 25.36 -0.71
C ARG A 90 2.97 26.02 -0.31
N GLU A 91 1.88 25.51 -0.86
CA GLU A 91 0.57 25.49 -0.19
C GLU A 91 0.29 24.08 0.36
N ILE A 92 -0.31 24.01 1.55
CA ILE A 92 -0.52 22.83 2.42
C ILE A 92 -1.38 21.70 1.77
N LYS A 93 -1.73 21.81 0.49
CA LYS A 93 -2.77 20.99 -0.18
C LYS A 93 -2.24 19.87 -1.07
N GLU A 94 -0.94 19.80 -1.32
CA GLU A 94 -0.41 18.94 -2.37
C GLU A 94 -0.09 17.53 -1.87
N ILE A 95 -0.54 16.56 -2.67
CA ILE A 95 -0.29 15.14 -2.46
C ILE A 95 1.11 14.84 -2.94
N ASN A 96 2.01 14.46 -2.04
CA ASN A 96 3.40 14.12 -2.39
C ASN A 96 3.84 12.73 -1.93
N HIS A 97 2.99 12.01 -1.18
CA HIS A 97 3.25 10.64 -0.78
C HIS A 97 2.07 9.72 -1.12
N TYR A 98 2.40 8.53 -1.61
CA TYR A 98 1.42 7.49 -1.92
C TYR A 98 1.81 6.21 -1.20
N GLY A 99 0.82 5.42 -0.83
CA GLY A 99 1.01 4.05 -0.41
C GLY A 99 -0.21 3.19 -0.64
N ILE A 100 -0.05 1.90 -0.38
CA ILE A 100 -1.14 0.93 -0.40
C ILE A 100 -1.26 0.36 1.01
N ARG A 101 -2.42 0.57 1.64
CA ARG A 101 -2.79 -0.14 2.85
C ARG A 101 -3.46 -1.44 2.47
N ILE A 102 -2.96 -2.54 3.00
CA ILE A 102 -3.41 -3.90 2.70
C ILE A 102 -3.75 -4.57 4.02
N GLN A 103 -4.98 -5.06 4.13
CA GLN A 103 -5.48 -5.78 5.28
C GLN A 103 -5.82 -7.21 4.88
N HIS A 104 -5.39 -8.17 5.67
CA HIS A 104 -5.63 -9.59 5.41
C HIS A 104 -5.76 -10.38 6.72
N GLU A 105 -6.56 -11.46 6.69
CA GLU A 105 -6.83 -12.30 7.87
C GLU A 105 -5.63 -13.13 8.34
N THR A 106 -4.63 -13.29 7.47
CA THR A 106 -3.40 -14.03 7.76
C THR A 106 -2.17 -13.16 7.54
N LYS A 107 -1.02 -13.63 8.02
CA LYS A 107 0.27 -12.98 7.81
C LYS A 107 0.51 -12.73 6.31
N ILE A 108 0.94 -11.51 5.98
CA ILE A 108 1.35 -11.14 4.62
C ILE A 108 2.87 -11.28 4.53
N ASP A 109 3.34 -12.27 3.77
CA ASP A 109 4.76 -12.50 3.48
C ASP A 109 5.17 -11.89 2.13
N ASN A 110 4.24 -11.85 1.17
CA ASN A 110 4.47 -11.32 -0.16
C ASN A 110 3.27 -10.48 -0.63
N VAL A 111 3.55 -9.45 -1.41
CA VAL A 111 2.54 -8.64 -2.10
C VAL A 111 2.87 -8.56 -3.58
N THR A 112 1.88 -8.82 -4.42
CA THR A 112 1.95 -8.59 -5.87
C THR A 112 1.06 -7.40 -6.23
N ILE A 113 1.66 -6.39 -6.85
CA ILE A 113 0.98 -5.18 -7.30
C ILE A 113 0.85 -5.21 -8.81
N TYR A 114 -0.38 -5.25 -9.32
CA TYR A 114 -0.68 -5.07 -10.72
C TYR A 114 -1.03 -3.61 -10.98
N TYR A 115 -0.41 -3.02 -12.00
CA TYR A 115 -0.59 -1.63 -12.35
C TYR A 115 -0.53 -1.40 -13.85
N LYS A 116 -1.14 -0.32 -14.31
CA LYS A 116 -1.08 0.13 -15.70
C LYS A 116 -0.15 1.33 -15.82
N TYR A 117 0.74 1.27 -16.81
CA TYR A 117 1.59 2.38 -17.23
C TYR A 117 1.44 2.55 -18.75
N PHE A 118 0.95 3.71 -19.20
CA PHE A 118 0.59 3.93 -20.62
C PHE A 118 -0.31 2.84 -21.23
N GLY A 119 -1.27 2.34 -20.44
CA GLY A 119 -2.17 1.26 -20.86
C GLY A 119 -1.55 -0.13 -20.89
N ILE A 120 -0.25 -0.27 -20.63
CA ILE A 120 0.44 -1.56 -20.51
C ILE A 120 0.28 -2.07 -19.07
N SER A 121 -0.28 -3.27 -18.91
CA SER A 121 -0.38 -3.94 -17.63
C SER A 121 0.98 -4.53 -17.23
N LEU A 122 1.44 -4.17 -16.05
CA LEU A 122 2.69 -4.60 -15.44
C LEU A 122 2.42 -5.17 -14.05
N LYS A 123 3.39 -5.91 -13.51
CA LYS A 123 3.35 -6.40 -12.13
C LYS A 123 4.65 -6.15 -11.39
N LYS A 124 4.55 -5.95 -10.08
CA LYS A 124 5.68 -5.85 -9.15
C LYS A 124 5.43 -6.73 -7.93
N GLU A 125 6.37 -7.63 -7.66
CA GLU A 125 6.34 -8.49 -6.48
C GLU A 125 7.26 -7.89 -5.39
N ILE A 126 6.78 -7.90 -4.15
CA ILE A 126 7.44 -7.33 -2.98
C ILE A 126 7.42 -8.38 -1.87
N GLN A 127 8.58 -8.71 -1.33
CA GLN A 127 8.70 -9.56 -0.14
C GLN A 127 8.61 -8.68 1.11
N ILE A 128 7.74 -9.05 2.04
CA ILE A 128 7.56 -8.35 3.31
C ILE A 128 8.44 -9.04 4.35
N SER A 129 9.69 -8.63 4.43
CA SER A 129 10.61 -9.06 5.49
C SER A 129 10.31 -8.30 6.78
N ARG A 130 10.09 -9.04 7.88
CA ARG A 130 10.03 -8.49 9.24
C ARG A 130 11.41 -8.09 9.74
#